data_AF-A0A3R7DPC1-F1
#
_entry.id   AF-A0A3R7DPC1-F1
#
_cell.length_a   1.000
_cell.length_b   1.000
_cell.length_c   1.000
_cell.angle_alpha   90.00
_cell.angle_beta   90.00
_cell.angle_gamma   90.00
#
_symmetry.space_group_name_H-M   'P 1'
#
loop_
_entity.id
_entity.type
_entity.pdbx_description
1 polymer ?
#
loop_
_entity_poly.entity_id
_entity_poly.type
_entity_poly.pdbx_seq_one_letter_code
_entity_poly.pdbx_strand_id
1 'polypeptide(L)'
;MEELLARLRGEKVPYFLVEGDVELVDPGKYPFEKHQLPLQCRSMEGDLALGFAYTSGNRSLVMPHGGGWFKAKATGIPSGVSRPILKGGLLTYRLVHALIGSGDVIWRFLSVDEAKNELYWMIRVKELGLPSTLPVGMGVYRDVHVIELRNRLNLFSYLSRVGDEELFRDFKERSYEVDAACLFSMETTDIRVDELLYALLFPRVERILDYKECASYLRWVGSSCGYNLRLHHDQDILHGTIPKPPGVMTNSHLANHLIDENSTWMTDYHMTSESSDRRLKRIELYCLCHLMIPLPIAQRIALSRFTEGEIPLRRIFRIDMFSPEPMDWLQILSMREPLPAPKDQSLRLVKVLIDGIEHG
;
A
#
# COMPACT_ATOMS: atom_id res chain seq x y z
N MET A 1 -9.72 2.93 -19.92
CA MET A 1 -9.24 2.77 -18.53
C MET A 1 -9.32 1.32 -18.06
N GLU A 2 -10.46 0.62 -18.20
CA GLU A 2 -10.58 -0.79 -17.79
C GLU A 2 -9.60 -1.73 -18.52
N GLU A 3 -9.40 -1.58 -19.84
CA GLU A 3 -8.39 -2.36 -20.58
C GLU A 3 -6.96 -2.15 -20.04
N LEU A 4 -6.62 -0.90 -19.71
CA LEU A 4 -5.31 -0.56 -19.14
C LEU A 4 -5.11 -1.23 -17.78
N LEU A 5 -6.14 -1.20 -16.92
CA LEU A 5 -6.07 -1.86 -15.62
C LEU A 5 -6.06 -3.38 -15.73
N ALA A 6 -6.78 -3.97 -16.69
CA ALA A 6 -6.63 -5.40 -16.98
C ALA A 6 -5.19 -5.77 -17.36
N ARG A 7 -4.50 -4.92 -18.12
CA ARG A 7 -3.08 -5.11 -18.44
C ARG A 7 -2.16 -4.90 -17.22
N LEU A 8 -2.46 -3.94 -16.36
CA LEU A 8 -1.64 -3.60 -15.18
C LEU A 8 -1.85 -4.53 -13.99
N ARG A 9 -3.07 -5.01 -13.79
CA ARG A 9 -3.50 -5.80 -12.62
C ARG A 9 -3.74 -7.28 -12.95
N GLY A 10 -3.80 -7.64 -14.23
CA GLY A 10 -4.10 -8.99 -14.69
C GLY A 10 -5.59 -9.29 -14.63
N GLU A 11 -5.92 -10.57 -14.48
CA GLU A 11 -7.30 -11.03 -14.41
C GLU A 11 -7.98 -10.63 -13.09
N LYS A 12 -9.30 -10.42 -13.16
CA LYS A 12 -10.11 -10.18 -11.96
C LYS A 12 -10.06 -11.43 -11.08
N VAL A 13 -9.94 -11.23 -9.77
CA VAL A 13 -9.91 -12.29 -8.76
C VAL A 13 -11.26 -12.39 -8.04
N PRO A 14 -11.63 -13.57 -7.54
CA PRO A 14 -12.84 -13.73 -6.75
C PRO A 14 -12.75 -13.03 -5.40
N TYR A 15 -13.89 -12.51 -4.94
CA TYR A 15 -14.14 -12.11 -3.56
C TYR A 15 -15.56 -12.53 -3.17
N PHE A 16 -15.81 -12.67 -1.87
CA PHE A 16 -17.11 -12.99 -1.30
C PHE A 16 -17.68 -11.77 -0.59
N LEU A 17 -19.00 -11.66 -0.54
CA LEU A 17 -19.67 -10.73 0.38
C LEU A 17 -20.06 -11.48 1.64
N VAL A 18 -19.59 -10.99 2.79
CA VAL A 18 -19.89 -11.56 4.11
C VAL A 18 -20.60 -10.54 4.97
N GLU A 19 -21.33 -11.00 5.98
CA GLU A 19 -21.95 -10.09 6.95
C GLU A 19 -20.88 -9.37 7.78
N GLY A 20 -21.12 -8.09 8.08
CA GLY A 20 -20.27 -7.32 8.98
C GLY A 20 -20.80 -5.91 9.23
N ASP A 21 -20.12 -5.21 10.14
CA ASP A 21 -20.49 -3.83 10.49
C ASP A 21 -19.89 -2.87 9.47
N VAL A 22 -20.69 -1.92 8.98
CA VAL A 22 -20.25 -0.90 8.01
C VAL A 22 -20.51 0.49 8.58
N GLU A 23 -19.48 1.33 8.59
CA GLU A 23 -19.56 2.75 8.93
C GLU A 23 -19.26 3.57 7.67
N LEU A 24 -20.28 4.22 7.12
CA LEU A 24 -20.19 4.94 5.84
C LEU A 24 -20.21 6.46 6.06
N VAL A 25 -19.24 7.14 5.48
CA VAL A 25 -19.20 8.60 5.32
C VAL A 25 -20.07 9.02 4.14
N ASP A 26 -19.99 8.26 3.03
CA ASP A 26 -20.79 8.49 1.83
C ASP A 26 -21.44 7.18 1.37
N PRO A 27 -22.67 6.88 1.84
CA PRO A 27 -23.37 5.64 1.49
C PRO A 27 -23.64 5.49 -0.01
N GLY A 28 -23.77 6.59 -0.76
CA GLY A 28 -24.06 6.55 -2.19
C GLY A 28 -22.90 6.04 -3.05
N LYS A 29 -21.69 5.99 -2.48
CA LYS A 29 -20.47 5.47 -3.12
C LYS A 29 -20.11 4.06 -2.67
N TYR A 30 -20.90 3.47 -1.78
CA TYR A 30 -20.71 2.11 -1.33
C TYR A 30 -21.47 1.14 -2.25
N PRO A 31 -20.79 0.21 -2.93
CA PRO A 31 -21.39 -0.60 -3.98
C PRO A 31 -22.16 -1.84 -3.48
N PHE A 32 -22.17 -2.08 -2.17
CA PHE A 32 -22.76 -3.26 -1.54
C PHE A 32 -23.92 -2.89 -0.61
N GLU A 33 -24.65 -3.89 -0.12
CA GLU A 33 -25.68 -3.65 0.88
C GLU A 33 -25.05 -3.21 2.22
N LYS A 34 -25.84 -2.51 3.05
CA LYS A 34 -25.39 -1.82 4.28
C LYS A 34 -24.64 -2.70 5.31
N HIS A 35 -24.71 -4.02 5.19
CA HIS A 35 -24.09 -4.98 6.11
C HIS A 35 -23.19 -6.00 5.40
N GLN A 36 -22.77 -5.73 4.16
CA GLN A 36 -22.01 -6.67 3.34
C GLN A 36 -20.57 -6.21 3.13
N LEU A 37 -19.61 -6.89 3.72
CA LEU A 37 -18.19 -6.62 3.56
C LEU A 37 -17.56 -7.49 2.47
N PRO A 38 -16.70 -6.92 1.59
CA PRO A 38 -16.00 -7.70 0.57
C PRO A 38 -14.77 -8.41 1.17
N LEU A 39 -14.70 -9.73 1.03
CA LEU A 39 -13.67 -10.58 1.61
C LEU A 39 -12.98 -11.45 0.54
N GLN A 40 -11.66 -11.38 0.50
CA GLN A 40 -10.78 -12.26 -0.26
C GLN A 40 -10.20 -13.34 0.66
N CYS A 41 -10.72 -14.56 0.53
CA CYS A 41 -10.36 -15.68 1.39
C CYS A 41 -10.44 -17.01 0.63
N ARG A 42 -9.98 -18.08 1.29
CA ARG A 42 -10.37 -19.45 0.96
C ARG A 42 -11.70 -19.74 1.67
N SER A 43 -12.81 -19.73 0.94
CA SER A 43 -14.11 -20.13 1.51
C SER A 43 -14.23 -21.66 1.56
N MET A 44 -14.72 -22.17 2.68
CA MET A 44 -15.21 -23.55 2.84
C MET A 44 -16.72 -23.59 3.09
N GLU A 45 -17.39 -22.44 2.96
CA GLU A 45 -18.83 -22.29 3.11
C GLU A 45 -19.51 -22.36 1.74
N GLY A 46 -20.70 -22.96 1.69
CA GLY A 46 -21.57 -22.94 0.52
C GLY A 46 -22.38 -21.64 0.44
N ASP A 47 -22.74 -21.22 -0.77
CA ASP A 47 -23.75 -20.17 -1.06
C ASP A 47 -23.41 -18.71 -0.73
N LEU A 48 -22.13 -18.33 -0.67
CA LEU A 48 -21.74 -16.92 -0.56
C LEU A 48 -21.80 -16.19 -1.91
N ALA A 49 -22.29 -14.95 -1.91
CA ALA A 49 -22.31 -14.10 -3.08
C ALA A 49 -20.88 -13.86 -3.58
N LEU A 50 -20.61 -14.33 -4.80
CA LEU A 50 -19.30 -14.27 -5.45
C LEU A 50 -19.23 -13.07 -6.40
N GLY A 51 -18.27 -12.18 -6.15
CA GLY A 51 -17.92 -11.09 -7.05
C GLY A 51 -16.52 -11.25 -7.63
N PHE A 52 -16.20 -10.43 -8.63
CA PHE A 52 -14.89 -10.38 -9.28
C PHE A 52 -14.39 -8.94 -9.36
N ALA A 53 -13.16 -8.69 -8.89
CA ALA A 53 -12.54 -7.37 -8.88
C ALA A 53 -11.04 -7.48 -9.20
N TYR A 54 -10.41 -6.36 -9.57
CA TYR A 54 -8.95 -6.31 -9.70
C TYR A 54 -8.29 -6.26 -8.31
N THR A 55 -7.04 -6.71 -8.22
CA THR A 55 -6.24 -6.60 -7.00
C THR A 55 -5.40 -5.33 -7.01
N SER A 56 -5.24 -4.69 -5.85
CA SER A 56 -4.27 -3.61 -5.65
C SER A 56 -3.43 -3.89 -4.40
N GLY A 57 -2.10 -3.87 -4.55
CA GLY A 57 -1.16 -4.06 -3.43
C GLY A 57 -1.30 -5.38 -2.66
N ASN A 58 -1.80 -6.44 -3.31
CA ASN A 58 -1.96 -7.79 -2.73
C ASN A 58 -2.76 -7.86 -1.41
N ARG A 59 -3.63 -6.89 -1.10
CA ARG A 59 -4.62 -7.00 -0.01
C ARG A 59 -5.84 -6.11 -0.17
N SER A 60 -6.03 -5.57 -1.37
CA SER A 60 -7.11 -4.65 -1.68
C SER A 60 -7.79 -5.11 -2.95
N LEU A 61 -9.07 -4.83 -3.03
CA LEU A 61 -9.90 -5.02 -4.22
C LEU A 61 -10.30 -3.67 -4.80
N VAL A 62 -10.26 -3.58 -6.13
CA VAL A 62 -10.51 -2.37 -6.90
C VAL A 62 -11.44 -2.68 -8.06
N MET A 63 -12.48 -1.87 -8.24
CA MET A 63 -13.45 -2.06 -9.32
C MET A 63 -14.07 -0.74 -9.79
N PRO A 64 -14.52 -0.64 -11.05
CA PRO A 64 -15.23 0.54 -11.54
C PRO A 64 -16.53 0.75 -10.77
N HIS A 65 -16.79 1.97 -10.31
CA HIS A 65 -18.05 2.33 -9.64
C HIS A 65 -18.30 3.84 -9.72
N GLY A 66 -19.53 4.26 -9.99
CA GLY A 66 -19.92 5.68 -9.90
C GLY A 66 -19.08 6.67 -10.74
N GLY A 67 -18.54 6.23 -11.89
CA GLY A 67 -17.66 7.06 -12.72
C GLY A 67 -16.21 7.16 -12.25
N GLY A 68 -15.83 6.46 -11.17
CA GLY A 68 -14.46 6.31 -10.69
C GLY A 68 -14.13 4.87 -10.32
N TRP A 69 -13.20 4.70 -9.38
CA TRP A 69 -12.78 3.39 -8.88
C TRP A 69 -13.10 3.25 -7.41
N PHE A 70 -13.95 2.30 -7.07
CA PHE A 70 -14.13 1.89 -5.69
C PHE A 70 -12.96 0.99 -5.28
N LYS A 71 -12.40 1.27 -4.11
CA LYS A 71 -11.36 0.45 -3.50
C LYS A 71 -11.77 0.05 -2.10
N ALA A 72 -11.63 -1.23 -1.81
CA ALA A 72 -11.62 -1.73 -0.45
C ALA A 72 -10.22 -2.25 -0.10
N LYS A 73 -9.60 -1.61 0.88
CA LYS A 73 -8.28 -1.93 1.39
C LYS A 73 -8.39 -2.92 2.54
N ALA A 74 -7.44 -3.85 2.59
CA ALA A 74 -7.28 -4.82 3.67
C ALA A 74 -8.47 -5.78 3.82
N THR A 75 -8.83 -6.37 2.68
CA THR A 75 -9.94 -7.30 2.52
C THR A 75 -9.49 -8.75 2.48
N GLY A 76 -8.30 -9.09 3.00
CA GLY A 76 -7.71 -10.42 2.85
C GLY A 76 -6.80 -10.54 1.62
N ILE A 77 -6.65 -11.77 1.07
CA ILE A 77 -5.88 -12.05 -0.15
C ILE A 77 -6.55 -13.12 -1.01
N PRO A 78 -6.48 -13.02 -2.35
CA PRO A 78 -7.19 -13.94 -3.25
C PRO A 78 -6.46 -15.27 -3.46
N SER A 79 -5.14 -15.32 -3.27
CA SER A 79 -4.31 -16.50 -3.57
C SER A 79 -3.21 -16.72 -2.54
N GLY A 80 -2.63 -17.93 -2.56
CA GLY A 80 -1.53 -18.34 -1.68
C GLY A 80 -1.94 -19.21 -0.49
N VAL A 81 -0.94 -19.75 0.20
CA VAL A 81 -1.12 -20.63 1.37
C VAL A 81 -1.54 -19.87 2.63
N SER A 82 -1.24 -18.57 2.70
CA SER A 82 -1.55 -17.72 3.85
C SER A 82 -2.86 -16.94 3.69
N ARG A 83 -3.76 -17.42 2.83
CA ARG A 83 -5.10 -16.83 2.69
C ARG A 83 -5.88 -16.93 3.99
N PRO A 84 -6.63 -15.90 4.38
CA PRO A 84 -7.68 -16.05 5.38
C PRO A 84 -8.61 -17.19 4.98
N ILE A 85 -9.17 -17.89 5.95
CA ILE A 85 -10.07 -19.02 5.72
C ILE A 85 -11.43 -18.65 6.31
N LEU A 86 -12.48 -18.84 5.55
CA LEU A 86 -13.85 -18.67 6.05
C LEU A 86 -14.46 -20.05 6.25
N LYS A 87 -14.74 -20.39 7.52
CA LYS A 87 -15.29 -21.69 7.94
C LYS A 87 -16.01 -21.56 9.29
N GLY A 88 -17.30 -21.27 9.28
CA GLY A 88 -18.09 -21.00 10.49
C GLY A 88 -17.65 -19.75 11.23
N GLY A 89 -16.91 -18.87 10.55
CA GLY A 89 -16.14 -17.75 11.12
C GLY A 89 -14.88 -17.47 10.31
N LEU A 90 -14.35 -16.25 10.44
CA LEU A 90 -13.14 -15.82 9.74
C LEU A 90 -11.89 -16.21 10.54
N LEU A 91 -10.99 -16.96 9.89
CA LEU A 91 -9.74 -17.43 10.47
C LEU A 91 -8.55 -16.76 9.78
N THR A 92 -7.64 -16.17 10.54
CA THR A 92 -6.39 -15.57 10.00
C THR A 92 -5.26 -15.61 11.04
N TYR A 93 -4.20 -14.82 10.85
CA TYR A 93 -3.02 -14.82 11.69
C TYR A 93 -2.77 -13.42 12.25
N ARG A 94 -2.17 -13.31 13.43
CA ARG A 94 -1.69 -12.03 13.98
C ARG A 94 -0.17 -12.06 14.10
N LEU A 95 0.49 -11.01 13.62
CA LEU A 95 1.94 -10.88 13.64
C LEU A 95 2.36 -9.81 14.64
N VAL A 96 2.90 -10.20 15.80
CA VAL A 96 3.20 -9.27 16.93
C VAL A 96 4.58 -8.62 16.91
N HIS A 97 5.44 -9.05 16.00
CA HIS A 97 6.76 -8.44 15.74
C HIS A 97 6.97 -8.26 14.23
N ALA A 98 5.93 -7.81 13.54
CA ALA A 98 6.01 -7.47 12.15
C ALA A 98 6.90 -6.21 11.96
N LEU A 99 7.66 -6.15 10.87
CA LEU A 99 8.44 -4.96 10.51
C LEU A 99 7.63 -4.02 9.61
N ILE A 100 6.31 -3.96 9.83
CA ILE A 100 5.32 -3.24 9.02
C ILE A 100 4.24 -2.66 9.94
N GLY A 101 3.65 -1.52 9.60
CA GLY A 101 2.60 -0.86 10.40
C GLY A 101 3.01 -0.64 11.87
N SER A 102 2.08 -0.79 12.81
CA SER A 102 2.41 -0.70 14.25
C SER A 102 3.49 -1.72 14.72
N GLY A 103 3.69 -2.78 13.95
CA GLY A 103 4.45 -3.98 14.32
C GLY A 103 3.56 -5.11 14.86
N ASP A 104 2.28 -4.81 15.04
CA ASP A 104 1.21 -5.74 15.34
C ASP A 104 0.20 -5.73 14.20
N VAL A 105 0.12 -6.83 13.45
CA VAL A 105 -0.66 -6.91 12.21
C VAL A 105 -1.59 -8.10 12.22
N ILE A 106 -2.88 -7.83 12.06
CA ILE A 106 -3.85 -8.84 11.65
C ILE A 106 -3.60 -9.12 10.16
N TRP A 107 -3.11 -10.31 9.85
CA TRP A 107 -2.59 -10.65 8.53
C TRP A 107 -3.64 -10.38 7.44
N ARG A 108 -3.34 -9.39 6.59
CA ARG A 108 -4.13 -8.91 5.44
C ARG A 108 -5.36 -8.06 5.76
N PHE A 109 -5.58 -7.74 7.02
CA PHE A 109 -6.60 -6.80 7.47
C PHE A 109 -5.95 -5.58 8.13
N LEU A 110 -6.75 -4.57 8.46
CA LEU A 110 -6.37 -3.49 9.37
C LEU A 110 -6.83 -3.86 10.78
N SER A 111 -6.20 -3.28 11.80
CA SER A 111 -6.89 -3.16 13.09
C SER A 111 -8.02 -2.12 12.99
N VAL A 112 -8.98 -2.19 13.90
CA VAL A 112 -10.07 -1.19 13.97
C VAL A 112 -9.51 0.21 14.20
N ASP A 113 -8.48 0.35 15.03
CA ASP A 113 -7.84 1.65 15.32
C ASP A 113 -7.10 2.21 14.10
N GLU A 114 -6.40 1.35 13.33
CA GLU A 114 -5.75 1.76 12.08
C GLU A 114 -6.77 2.26 11.06
N ALA A 115 -7.89 1.54 10.90
CA ALA A 115 -8.96 1.92 9.97
C ALA A 115 -9.66 3.22 10.39
N LYS A 116 -9.94 3.41 11.69
CA LYS A 116 -10.50 4.66 12.22
C LYS A 116 -9.57 5.84 12.03
N ASN A 117 -8.28 5.67 12.33
CA ASN A 117 -7.29 6.73 12.13
C ASN A 117 -7.18 7.12 10.65
N GLU A 118 -7.10 6.13 9.75
CA GLU A 118 -7.04 6.40 8.32
C GLU A 118 -8.30 7.10 7.80
N LEU A 119 -9.49 6.65 8.20
CA LEU A 119 -10.76 7.27 7.82
C LEU A 119 -10.86 8.71 8.32
N TYR A 120 -10.51 8.94 9.59
CA TYR A 120 -10.45 10.28 10.18
C TYR A 120 -9.57 11.22 9.36
N TRP A 121 -8.35 10.79 9.05
CA TRP A 121 -7.42 11.60 8.29
C TRP A 121 -7.89 11.85 6.86
N MET A 122 -8.43 10.83 6.19
CA MET A 122 -9.00 11.00 4.84
C MET A 122 -10.13 12.04 4.81
N ILE A 123 -11.03 12.03 5.80
CA ILE A 123 -12.08 13.05 5.93
C ILE A 123 -11.46 14.42 6.12
N ARG A 124 -10.56 14.55 7.09
CA ARG A 124 -9.95 15.83 7.45
C ARG A 124 -9.16 16.46 6.30
N VAL A 125 -8.32 15.68 5.61
CA VAL A 125 -7.56 16.22 4.47
C VAL A 125 -8.47 16.63 3.32
N LYS A 126 -9.63 15.96 3.17
CA LYS A 126 -10.65 16.36 2.19
C LYS A 126 -11.36 17.64 2.54
N GLU A 127 -11.71 17.85 3.81
CA GLU A 127 -12.29 19.11 4.29
C GLU A 127 -11.32 20.29 4.09
N LEU A 128 -10.02 20.05 4.19
CA LEU A 128 -8.96 21.03 3.91
C LEU A 128 -8.69 21.26 2.41
N GLY A 129 -9.40 20.57 1.51
CA GLY A 129 -9.22 20.69 0.07
C GLY A 129 -7.89 20.12 -0.45
N LEU A 130 -7.23 19.24 0.32
CA LEU A 130 -5.94 18.67 -0.04
C LEU A 130 -6.08 17.54 -1.08
N PRO A 131 -5.05 17.31 -1.92
CA PRO A 131 -5.03 16.26 -2.93
C PRO A 131 -4.93 14.87 -2.27
N SER A 132 -6.07 14.25 -2.05
CA SER A 132 -6.22 12.92 -1.43
C SER A 132 -7.25 12.03 -2.13
N THR A 133 -7.40 10.78 -1.70
CA THR A 133 -8.53 9.92 -2.11
C THR A 133 -9.81 10.27 -1.34
N LEU A 134 -10.98 9.97 -1.89
CA LEU A 134 -12.25 10.33 -1.29
C LEU A 134 -12.71 9.24 -0.31
N PRO A 135 -12.94 9.52 0.97
CA PRO A 135 -13.39 8.53 1.93
C PRO A 135 -14.82 8.08 1.62
N VAL A 136 -15.03 6.76 1.64
CA VAL A 136 -16.37 6.16 1.55
C VAL A 136 -16.82 5.64 2.91
N GLY A 137 -15.91 5.00 3.66
CA GLY A 137 -16.20 4.45 4.98
C GLY A 137 -15.22 3.38 5.41
N MET A 138 -15.59 2.60 6.42
CA MET A 138 -14.85 1.41 6.86
C MET A 138 -15.80 0.27 7.18
N GLY A 139 -15.26 -0.94 7.24
CA GLY A 139 -15.97 -2.15 7.61
C GLY A 139 -15.25 -2.92 8.71
N VAL A 140 -15.99 -3.56 9.61
CA VAL A 140 -15.45 -4.37 10.71
C VAL A 140 -15.93 -5.82 10.60
N TYR A 141 -14.97 -6.73 10.49
CA TYR A 141 -15.17 -8.16 10.66
C TYR A 141 -15.09 -8.47 12.16
N ARG A 142 -16.19 -8.95 12.72
CA ARG A 142 -16.29 -9.36 14.13
C ARG A 142 -15.76 -10.77 14.32
N ASP A 143 -15.34 -11.04 15.55
CA ASP A 143 -15.04 -12.38 16.06
C ASP A 143 -14.05 -13.16 15.15
N VAL A 144 -13.04 -12.45 14.64
CA VAL A 144 -12.01 -13.04 13.78
C VAL A 144 -11.05 -13.86 14.63
N HIS A 145 -10.99 -15.16 14.39
CA HIS A 145 -10.08 -16.03 15.10
C HIS A 145 -8.67 -15.90 14.53
N VAL A 146 -7.72 -15.55 15.40
CA VAL A 146 -6.32 -15.40 15.03
C VAL A 146 -5.43 -16.38 15.75
N ILE A 147 -4.45 -16.91 15.02
CA ILE A 147 -3.27 -17.53 15.60
C ILE A 147 -2.14 -16.52 15.62
N GLU A 148 -1.52 -16.35 16.78
CA GLU A 148 -0.39 -15.45 16.94
C GLU A 148 0.92 -16.08 16.47
N LEU A 149 1.67 -15.32 15.67
CA LEU A 149 2.98 -15.68 15.16
C LEU A 149 3.90 -14.47 15.26
N ARG A 150 5.21 -14.72 15.36
CA ARG A 150 6.17 -13.62 15.57
C ARG A 150 6.23 -12.67 14.38
N ASN A 151 6.36 -13.19 13.17
CA ASN A 151 6.55 -12.38 11.96
C ASN A 151 6.19 -13.20 10.71
N ARG A 152 6.34 -12.57 9.54
CA ARG A 152 6.06 -13.16 8.22
C ARG A 152 6.82 -14.47 7.98
N LEU A 153 8.09 -14.59 8.40
CA LEU A 153 8.85 -15.82 8.20
C LEU A 153 8.28 -16.97 9.01
N ASN A 154 7.94 -16.69 10.27
CA ASN A 154 7.33 -17.68 11.13
C ASN A 154 5.99 -18.15 10.55
N LEU A 155 5.19 -17.24 9.97
CA LEU A 155 3.96 -17.60 9.27
C LEU A 155 4.20 -18.56 8.10
N PHE A 156 5.07 -18.20 7.15
CA PHE A 156 5.30 -19.06 5.98
C PHE A 156 6.02 -20.36 6.35
N SER A 157 6.93 -20.33 7.32
CA SER A 157 7.59 -21.54 7.84
C SER A 157 6.58 -22.49 8.49
N TYR A 158 5.67 -21.96 9.32
CA TYR A 158 4.57 -22.72 9.92
C TYR A 158 3.66 -23.33 8.84
N LEU A 159 3.16 -22.53 7.90
CA LEU A 159 2.26 -23.00 6.84
C LEU A 159 2.90 -23.96 5.85
N SER A 160 4.23 -23.94 5.70
CA SER A 160 4.93 -24.92 4.86
C SER A 160 4.99 -26.32 5.46
N ARG A 161 4.75 -26.45 6.77
CA ARG A 161 4.89 -27.72 7.52
C ARG A 161 3.56 -28.31 7.95
N VAL A 162 2.51 -27.51 7.98
CA VAL A 162 1.20 -27.87 8.55
C VAL A 162 0.18 -28.10 7.45
N GLY A 163 -0.47 -29.26 7.47
CA GLY A 163 -1.60 -29.58 6.60
C GLY A 163 -2.91 -28.97 7.10
N ASP A 164 -3.96 -29.02 6.27
CA ASP A 164 -5.25 -28.39 6.59
C ASP A 164 -5.88 -28.93 7.89
N GLU A 165 -5.84 -30.24 8.13
CA GLU A 165 -6.42 -30.84 9.35
C GLU A 165 -5.75 -30.33 10.63
N GLU A 166 -4.42 -30.29 10.63
CA GLU A 166 -3.64 -29.77 11.76
C GLU A 166 -3.82 -28.26 11.91
N LEU A 167 -3.90 -27.51 10.81
CA LEU A 167 -4.17 -26.08 10.85
C LEU A 167 -5.52 -25.78 11.53
N PHE A 168 -6.57 -26.53 11.19
CA PHE A 168 -7.88 -26.34 11.80
C PHE A 168 -7.91 -26.76 13.27
N ARG A 169 -7.19 -27.82 13.64
CA ARG A 169 -7.00 -28.20 15.04
C ARG A 169 -6.32 -27.08 15.81
N ASP A 170 -5.25 -26.50 15.26
CA ASP A 170 -4.55 -25.37 15.86
C ASP A 170 -5.49 -24.16 16.03
N PHE A 171 -6.30 -23.81 15.02
CA PHE A 171 -7.28 -22.73 15.18
C PHE A 171 -8.28 -23.02 16.30
N LYS A 172 -8.74 -24.26 16.43
CA LYS A 172 -9.67 -24.66 17.49
C LYS A 172 -9.05 -24.61 18.89
N GLU A 173 -7.78 -24.97 19.02
CA GLU A 173 -7.12 -25.17 20.33
C GLU A 173 -6.41 -23.92 20.86
N ARG A 174 -5.87 -23.07 19.97
CA ARG A 174 -4.98 -21.96 20.36
C ARG A 174 -5.34 -20.60 19.78
N SER A 175 -6.42 -20.48 18.99
CA SER A 175 -6.83 -19.16 18.51
C SER A 175 -7.52 -18.35 19.60
N TYR A 176 -7.60 -17.05 19.37
CA TYR A 176 -8.44 -16.14 20.13
C TYR A 176 -9.11 -15.14 19.18
N GLU A 177 -10.20 -14.54 19.62
CA GLU A 177 -10.99 -13.61 18.83
C GLU A 177 -10.42 -12.20 18.87
N VAL A 178 -10.42 -11.53 17.72
CA VAL A 178 -10.15 -10.10 17.56
C VAL A 178 -11.11 -9.50 16.55
N ASP A 179 -11.31 -8.18 16.61
CA ASP A 179 -11.93 -7.46 15.50
C ASP A 179 -10.88 -7.09 14.46
N ALA A 180 -11.23 -7.28 13.18
CA ALA A 180 -10.42 -6.84 12.05
C ALA A 180 -11.20 -5.83 11.20
N ALA A 181 -10.52 -4.99 10.45
CA ALA A 181 -11.15 -3.94 9.67
C ALA A 181 -10.66 -3.88 8.23
N CYS A 182 -11.49 -3.28 7.38
CA CYS A 182 -11.18 -2.85 6.03
C CYS A 182 -11.62 -1.40 5.82
N LEU A 183 -11.05 -0.73 4.82
CA LEU A 183 -11.31 0.68 4.55
C LEU A 183 -11.77 0.88 3.11
N PHE A 184 -12.72 1.78 2.89
CA PHE A 184 -13.34 2.05 1.59
C PHE A 184 -13.03 3.47 1.11
N SER A 185 -12.63 3.59 -0.14
CA SER A 185 -12.38 4.88 -0.80
C SER A 185 -12.85 4.87 -2.26
N MET A 186 -13.11 6.08 -2.77
CA MET A 186 -13.16 6.32 -4.21
C MET A 186 -11.84 6.92 -4.66
N GLU A 187 -11.27 6.33 -5.70
CA GLU A 187 -10.05 6.76 -6.37
C GLU A 187 -10.35 7.15 -7.82
N THR A 188 -9.65 8.16 -8.34
CA THR A 188 -9.72 8.53 -9.77
C THR A 188 -9.00 7.51 -10.65
N THR A 189 -8.03 6.82 -10.07
CA THR A 189 -7.11 5.86 -10.70
C THR A 189 -6.55 4.96 -9.60
N ASP A 190 -6.17 3.72 -9.93
CA ASP A 190 -5.38 2.86 -9.03
C ASP A 190 -3.90 2.80 -9.46
N ILE A 191 -3.51 3.56 -10.49
CA ILE A 191 -2.11 3.63 -10.95
C ILE A 191 -1.28 4.41 -9.93
N ARG A 192 -0.21 3.79 -9.45
CA ARG A 192 0.72 4.42 -8.49
C ARG A 192 1.92 5.02 -9.21
N VAL A 193 2.48 6.08 -8.65
CA VAL A 193 3.61 6.78 -9.27
C VAL A 193 4.86 5.88 -9.36
N ASP A 194 5.10 5.01 -8.38
CA ASP A 194 6.24 4.09 -8.41
C ASP A 194 6.15 3.07 -9.56
N GLU A 195 4.94 2.62 -9.92
CA GLU A 195 4.68 1.71 -11.04
C GLU A 195 5.17 2.28 -12.38
N LEU A 196 5.05 3.59 -12.58
CA LEU A 196 5.59 4.29 -13.75
C LEU A 196 7.12 4.21 -13.80
N LEU A 197 7.78 4.21 -12.64
CA LEU A 197 9.24 4.14 -12.56
C LEU A 197 9.75 2.72 -12.84
N TYR A 198 8.97 1.69 -12.51
CA TYR A 198 9.30 0.32 -12.89
C TYR A 198 9.27 0.13 -14.41
N ALA A 199 8.39 0.85 -15.14
CA ALA A 199 8.36 0.81 -16.60
C ALA A 199 9.70 1.25 -17.22
N LEU A 200 10.43 2.18 -16.57
CA LEU A 200 11.74 2.66 -17.01
C LEU A 200 12.86 1.61 -16.87
N LEU A 201 12.62 0.52 -16.14
CA LEU A 201 13.56 -0.58 -16.00
C LEU A 201 13.49 -1.60 -17.14
N PHE A 202 12.45 -1.54 -17.98
CA PHE A 202 12.28 -2.51 -19.05
C PHE A 202 13.41 -2.39 -20.09
N PRO A 203 14.02 -3.52 -20.51
CA PRO A 203 15.03 -3.49 -21.54
C PRO A 203 14.51 -2.83 -22.82
N ARG A 204 15.29 -1.90 -23.38
CA ARG A 204 14.99 -1.21 -24.65
C ARG A 204 13.78 -0.26 -24.59
N VAL A 205 13.33 0.14 -23.39
CA VAL A 205 12.26 1.15 -23.23
C VAL A 205 12.60 2.47 -23.96
N GLU A 206 13.88 2.78 -24.13
CA GLU A 206 14.39 3.93 -24.90
C GLU A 206 14.02 3.90 -26.40
N ARG A 207 13.56 2.77 -26.92
CA ARG A 207 13.07 2.65 -28.31
C ARG A 207 11.60 3.03 -28.45
N ILE A 208 10.89 3.09 -27.33
CA ILE A 208 9.45 3.37 -27.27
C ILE A 208 9.24 4.79 -26.74
N LEU A 209 10.04 5.20 -25.76
CA LEU A 209 9.90 6.48 -25.09
C LEU A 209 11.02 7.46 -25.48
N ASP A 210 10.64 8.68 -25.85
CA ASP A 210 11.59 9.78 -26.03
C ASP A 210 12.11 10.27 -24.68
N TYR A 211 13.43 10.43 -24.59
CA TYR A 211 14.09 10.82 -23.35
C TYR A 211 13.66 12.21 -22.85
N LYS A 212 13.48 13.18 -23.76
CA LYS A 212 13.13 14.57 -23.37
C LYS A 212 11.69 14.64 -22.89
N GLU A 213 10.79 13.90 -23.53
CA GLU A 213 9.41 13.76 -23.08
C GLU A 213 9.35 13.09 -21.71
N CYS A 214 10.04 11.95 -21.53
CA CYS A 214 10.12 11.30 -20.22
C CYS A 214 10.70 12.20 -19.13
N ALA A 215 11.78 12.94 -19.42
CA ALA A 215 12.36 13.85 -18.45
C ALA A 215 11.39 14.98 -18.07
N SER A 216 10.67 15.54 -19.04
CA SER A 216 9.68 16.59 -18.78
C SER A 216 8.50 16.05 -17.97
N TYR A 217 8.02 14.85 -18.31
CA TYR A 217 6.97 14.16 -17.59
C TYR A 217 7.39 13.83 -16.14
N LEU A 218 8.55 13.21 -15.93
CA LEU A 218 9.04 12.89 -14.59
C LEU A 218 9.31 14.14 -13.73
N ARG A 219 9.70 15.26 -14.35
CA ARG A 219 9.80 16.54 -13.64
C ARG A 219 8.43 16.99 -13.13
N TRP A 220 7.40 16.93 -13.97
CA TRP A 220 6.03 17.25 -13.60
C TRP A 220 5.50 16.30 -12.52
N VAL A 221 5.71 14.98 -12.67
CA VAL A 221 5.33 13.98 -11.67
C VAL A 221 6.00 14.27 -10.33
N GLY A 222 7.33 14.47 -10.35
CA GLY A 222 8.10 14.78 -9.14
C GLY A 222 7.59 16.03 -8.45
N SER A 223 7.46 17.13 -9.19
CA SER A 223 6.96 18.40 -8.67
C SER A 223 5.54 18.29 -8.12
N SER A 224 4.66 17.53 -8.77
CA SER A 224 3.29 17.32 -8.27
C SER A 224 3.28 16.51 -6.96
N CYS A 225 4.11 15.47 -6.85
CA CYS A 225 4.24 14.70 -5.61
C CYS A 225 4.84 15.53 -4.45
N GLY A 226 5.90 16.30 -4.72
CA GLY A 226 6.51 17.21 -3.76
C GLY A 226 5.53 18.29 -3.28
N TYR A 227 4.82 18.90 -4.23
CA TYR A 227 3.79 19.90 -3.96
C TYR A 227 2.65 19.34 -3.10
N ASN A 228 2.16 18.13 -3.40
CA ASN A 228 1.14 17.49 -2.57
C ASN A 228 1.62 17.29 -1.13
N LEU A 229 2.85 16.81 -0.93
CA LEU A 229 3.42 16.63 0.41
C LEU A 229 3.55 17.98 1.14
N ARG A 230 4.02 19.01 0.44
CA ARG A 230 4.12 20.37 0.97
C ARG A 230 2.77 20.93 1.40
N LEU A 231 1.72 20.76 0.60
CA LEU A 231 0.37 21.20 0.97
C LEU A 231 -0.10 20.59 2.29
N HIS A 232 0.24 19.32 2.56
CA HIS A 232 -0.03 18.69 3.86
C HIS A 232 0.85 19.30 4.96
N HIS A 233 2.14 19.49 4.70
CA HIS A 233 3.07 20.10 5.65
C HIS A 233 2.70 21.53 6.03
N ASP A 234 2.16 22.31 5.10
CA ASP A 234 1.69 23.68 5.33
C ASP A 234 0.45 23.71 6.26
N GLN A 235 -0.23 22.59 6.44
CA GLN A 235 -1.34 22.39 7.41
C GLN A 235 -0.89 21.68 8.69
N ASP A 236 0.43 21.56 8.93
CA ASP A 236 1.02 20.79 10.04
C ASP A 236 0.59 19.32 10.07
N ILE A 237 0.41 18.71 8.90
CA ILE A 237 0.08 17.29 8.75
C ILE A 237 1.31 16.54 8.24
N LEU A 238 1.76 15.52 8.98
CA LEU A 238 2.70 14.52 8.48
C LEU A 238 1.91 13.39 7.84
N HIS A 239 2.26 13.02 6.60
CA HIS A 239 1.57 11.93 5.89
C HIS A 239 1.71 10.59 6.61
N GLY A 240 2.86 10.34 7.22
CA GLY A 240 3.01 9.28 8.20
C GLY A 240 4.45 8.90 8.38
N THR A 241 5.21 9.68 9.13
CA THR A 241 6.59 9.36 9.52
C THR A 241 6.74 9.31 11.03
N ILE A 242 7.08 8.13 11.53
CA ILE A 242 7.18 7.85 12.96
C ILE A 242 8.63 7.45 13.29
N PRO A 243 9.31 8.16 14.21
CA PRO A 243 10.60 7.73 14.74
C PRO A 243 10.50 6.37 15.43
N LYS A 244 11.25 5.39 14.94
CA LYS A 244 11.33 4.03 15.50
C LYS A 244 12.79 3.58 15.51
N PRO A 245 13.50 3.71 16.66
CA PRO A 245 14.92 3.39 16.74
C PRO A 245 15.24 1.99 16.20
N PRO A 246 16.32 1.81 15.40
CA PRO A 246 17.35 2.80 15.06
C PRO A 246 17.07 3.69 13.82
N GLY A 247 15.82 3.85 13.37
CA GLY A 247 15.50 4.89 12.39
C GLY A 247 14.04 5.30 12.33
N VAL A 248 13.39 5.17 11.16
CA VAL A 248 12.02 5.66 10.94
C VAL A 248 11.18 4.63 10.20
N MET A 249 9.88 4.68 10.46
CA MET A 249 8.85 4.05 9.64
C MET A 249 8.08 5.16 8.93
N THR A 250 7.78 4.96 7.64
CA THR A 250 7.20 6.04 6.84
C THR A 250 6.27 5.55 5.74
N ASN A 251 5.17 6.27 5.53
CA ASN A 251 4.29 6.19 4.35
C ASN A 251 4.65 7.23 3.28
N SER A 252 5.61 8.12 3.54
CA SER A 252 6.04 9.16 2.61
C SER A 252 6.94 8.57 1.52
N HIS A 253 6.31 7.98 0.51
CA HIS A 253 6.96 7.36 -0.65
C HIS A 253 6.04 7.33 -1.86
N LEU A 254 6.61 7.25 -3.07
CA LEU A 254 5.85 7.40 -4.32
C LEU A 254 4.76 6.33 -4.55
N ALA A 255 4.86 5.16 -3.91
CA ALA A 255 3.80 4.14 -3.98
C ALA A 255 2.49 4.56 -3.29
N ASN A 256 2.51 5.62 -2.47
CA ASN A 256 1.34 6.22 -1.85
C ASN A 256 0.88 7.49 -2.57
N HIS A 257 1.40 7.73 -3.77
CA HIS A 257 0.88 8.73 -4.69
C HIS A 257 0.20 8.02 -5.86
N LEU A 258 -1.07 8.36 -6.10
CA LEU A 258 -1.84 7.97 -7.26
C LEU A 258 -1.66 9.00 -8.38
N ILE A 259 -1.78 8.55 -9.62
CA ILE A 259 -1.59 9.40 -10.79
C ILE A 259 -2.56 9.05 -11.91
N ASP A 260 -3.13 10.10 -12.52
CA ASP A 260 -3.86 10.01 -13.77
C ASP A 260 -3.22 10.92 -14.83
N GLU A 261 -3.94 11.21 -15.91
CA GLU A 261 -3.47 12.02 -17.02
C GLU A 261 -3.12 13.47 -16.62
N ASN A 262 -3.73 14.00 -15.55
CA ASN A 262 -3.71 15.44 -15.26
C ASN A 262 -3.32 15.80 -13.82
N SER A 263 -3.28 14.84 -12.89
CA SER A 263 -3.12 15.13 -11.46
C SER A 263 -2.55 13.96 -10.67
N THR A 264 -2.10 14.27 -9.45
CA THR A 264 -1.63 13.29 -8.48
C THR A 264 -2.35 13.48 -7.15
N TRP A 265 -2.52 12.38 -6.40
CA TRP A 265 -3.19 12.37 -5.09
C TRP A 265 -2.41 11.55 -4.09
N MET A 266 -2.44 11.92 -2.82
CA MET A 266 -1.90 11.11 -1.73
C MET A 266 -2.96 10.13 -1.23
N THR A 267 -2.51 8.95 -0.83
CA THR A 267 -3.34 7.89 -0.22
C THR A 267 -2.63 7.27 0.97
N ASP A 268 -3.26 6.31 1.64
CA ASP A 268 -2.67 5.54 2.74
C ASP A 268 -2.37 6.35 4.03
N TYR A 269 -3.42 6.91 4.63
CA TYR A 269 -3.33 7.83 5.78
C TYR A 269 -3.28 7.15 7.17
N HIS A 270 -3.10 5.83 7.24
CA HIS A 270 -3.16 5.11 8.53
C HIS A 270 -2.08 5.50 9.54
N MET A 271 -0.96 6.08 9.07
CA MET A 271 0.14 6.59 9.91
C MET A 271 0.15 8.11 10.07
N THR A 272 -0.83 8.80 9.50
CA THR A 272 -0.88 10.27 9.48
C THR A 272 -1.04 10.83 10.89
N SER A 273 -0.41 11.98 11.14
CA SER A 273 -0.47 12.68 12.43
C SER A 273 -0.31 14.19 12.25
N GLU A 274 -0.76 14.95 13.24
CA GLU A 274 -0.43 16.38 13.33
C GLU A 274 1.01 16.54 13.84
N SER A 275 1.80 17.35 13.15
CA SER A 275 3.10 17.79 13.65
C SER A 275 3.59 19.05 12.95
N SER A 276 4.00 20.02 13.76
CA SER A 276 4.76 21.19 13.31
C SER A 276 6.28 20.95 13.28
N ASP A 277 6.75 19.73 13.57
CA ASP A 277 8.19 19.42 13.62
C ASP A 277 8.80 19.45 12.21
N ARG A 278 9.57 20.52 11.95
CA ARG A 278 10.30 20.73 10.70
C ARG A 278 11.28 19.60 10.38
N ARG A 279 11.84 18.93 11.40
CA ARG A 279 12.74 17.81 11.20
C ARG A 279 11.99 16.60 10.64
N LEU A 280 10.82 16.27 11.18
CA LEU A 280 10.00 15.16 10.68
C LEU A 280 9.49 15.45 9.27
N LYS A 281 9.07 16.67 8.97
CA LYS A 281 8.70 17.11 7.61
C LYS A 281 9.86 16.95 6.63
N ARG A 282 11.07 17.31 7.03
CA ARG A 282 12.29 17.11 6.22
C ARG A 282 12.62 15.63 6.02
N ILE A 283 12.35 14.78 7.01
CA ILE A 283 12.49 13.33 6.87
C ILE A 283 11.46 12.78 5.87
N GLU A 284 10.22 13.27 5.87
CA GLU A 284 9.21 12.87 4.88
C GLU A 284 9.63 13.19 3.45
N LEU A 285 10.18 14.39 3.23
CA LEU A 285 10.74 14.77 1.94
C LEU A 285 11.91 13.86 1.54
N TYR A 286 12.84 13.61 2.48
CA TYR A 286 13.95 12.68 2.23
C TYR A 286 13.43 11.29 1.82
N CYS A 287 12.43 10.76 2.53
CA CYS A 287 11.81 9.48 2.23
C CYS A 287 11.13 9.45 0.85
N LEU A 288 10.40 10.50 0.50
CA LEU A 288 9.75 10.65 -0.81
C LEU A 288 10.76 10.62 -1.96
N CYS A 289 11.95 11.22 -1.78
CA CYS A 289 13.00 11.29 -2.79
C CYS A 289 13.70 9.94 -3.09
N HIS A 290 13.47 8.86 -2.35
CA HIS A 290 14.19 7.61 -2.62
C HIS A 290 13.45 6.31 -2.30
N LEU A 291 12.41 6.32 -1.47
CA LEU A 291 11.65 5.12 -1.18
C LEU A 291 10.70 4.80 -2.33
N MET A 292 10.62 3.51 -2.69
CA MET A 292 9.85 3.01 -3.84
C MET A 292 10.25 3.67 -5.17
N ILE A 293 11.50 4.13 -5.28
CA ILE A 293 12.12 4.46 -6.57
C ILE A 293 13.01 3.27 -6.94
N PRO A 294 12.69 2.51 -8.00
CA PRO A 294 13.29 1.20 -8.26
C PRO A 294 14.70 1.27 -8.87
N LEU A 295 15.42 2.39 -8.67
CA LEU A 295 16.78 2.62 -9.15
C LEU A 295 17.72 2.91 -7.96
N PRO A 296 18.77 2.10 -7.74
CA PRO A 296 19.67 2.23 -6.58
C PRO A 296 20.31 3.61 -6.39
N ILE A 297 20.38 4.43 -7.44
CA ILE A 297 20.95 5.77 -7.35
C ILE A 297 20.06 6.75 -6.59
N ALA A 298 18.75 6.51 -6.48
CA ALA A 298 17.83 7.42 -5.82
C ALA A 298 18.25 7.68 -4.36
N GLN A 299 18.61 6.61 -3.65
CA GLN A 299 19.12 6.72 -2.27
C GLN A 299 20.43 7.50 -2.22
N ARG A 300 21.34 7.33 -3.19
CA ARG A 300 22.61 8.07 -3.24
C ARG A 300 22.39 9.56 -3.50
N ILE A 301 21.47 9.91 -4.39
CA ILE A 301 21.10 11.30 -4.66
C ILE A 301 20.44 11.90 -3.42
N ALA A 302 19.48 11.22 -2.80
CA ALA A 302 18.88 11.70 -1.55
C ALA A 302 19.96 11.89 -0.47
N LEU A 303 20.84 10.92 -0.22
CA LEU A 303 21.92 11.07 0.78
C LEU A 303 22.90 12.22 0.48
N SER A 304 23.06 12.65 -0.78
CA SER A 304 23.91 13.80 -1.10
C SER A 304 23.24 15.16 -0.87
N ARG A 305 21.90 15.17 -0.72
CA ARG A 305 21.08 16.38 -0.52
C ARG A 305 20.74 16.64 0.94
N PHE A 306 20.73 15.59 1.77
CA PHE A 306 20.33 15.67 3.18
C PHE A 306 21.52 15.28 4.06
N THR A 307 21.87 16.11 5.04
CA THR A 307 23.10 15.92 5.85
C THR A 307 22.95 14.83 6.91
N GLU A 308 24.07 14.21 7.31
CA GLU A 308 24.11 13.11 8.29
C GLU A 308 23.51 13.48 9.66
N GLY A 309 23.47 14.76 10.03
CA GLY A 309 22.85 15.25 11.27
C GLY A 309 21.31 15.36 11.22
N GLU A 310 20.72 15.36 10.03
CA GLU A 310 19.28 15.58 9.81
C GLU A 310 18.51 14.25 9.75
N ILE A 311 19.16 13.17 9.30
CA ILE A 311 18.52 11.87 9.05
C ILE A 311 18.96 10.84 10.12
N PRO A 312 18.05 10.05 10.69
CA PRO A 312 18.44 8.92 11.52
C PRO A 312 19.04 7.81 10.63
N LEU A 313 20.36 7.87 10.49
CA LEU A 313 21.17 7.11 9.51
C LEU A 313 21.17 5.59 9.66
N ARG A 314 20.58 5.01 10.72
CA ARG A 314 20.90 3.60 11.03
C ARG A 314 19.94 2.58 10.42
N ARG A 315 18.61 2.80 10.34
CA ARG A 315 17.69 1.94 9.54
C ARG A 315 16.37 2.64 9.19
N ILE A 316 16.11 2.87 7.90
CA ILE A 316 14.73 3.11 7.44
C ILE A 316 14.06 1.73 7.37
N PHE A 317 13.08 1.48 8.23
CA PHE A 317 12.30 0.26 8.16
C PHE A 317 11.28 0.42 7.04
N ARG A 318 11.55 -0.23 5.90
CA ARG A 318 10.63 -0.29 4.78
C ARG A 318 9.44 -1.18 5.14
N ILE A 319 8.24 -0.64 4.99
CA ILE A 319 6.97 -1.33 5.23
C ILE A 319 6.77 -2.51 4.25
N ASP A 320 7.50 -2.57 3.13
CA ASP A 320 7.28 -3.61 2.11
C ASP A 320 8.47 -4.55 1.82
N MET A 321 9.64 -4.40 2.46
CA MET A 321 10.84 -5.18 2.10
C MET A 321 11.47 -5.99 3.22
N PHE A 322 10.72 -6.93 3.80
CA PHE A 322 11.32 -8.03 4.58
C PHE A 322 10.82 -9.38 4.09
N SER A 323 11.30 -9.77 2.91
CA SER A 323 11.79 -11.14 2.74
C SER A 323 13.28 -11.10 3.15
N PRO A 324 13.77 -11.98 4.05
CA PRO A 324 15.18 -12.08 4.42
C PRO A 324 16.01 -12.79 3.37
N GLU A 325 15.37 -13.46 2.43
CA GLU A 325 16.01 -13.68 1.14
C GLU A 325 15.78 -12.43 0.31
N PRO A 326 16.75 -11.97 -0.50
CA PRO A 326 16.44 -11.07 -1.60
C PRO A 326 15.37 -11.79 -2.42
N MET A 327 14.10 -11.51 -2.13
CA MET A 327 13.02 -11.66 -3.06
C MET A 327 13.38 -10.65 -4.11
N ASP A 328 14.19 -11.15 -5.03
CA ASP A 328 14.63 -10.50 -6.23
C ASP A 328 13.35 -9.94 -6.82
N TRP A 329 13.17 -8.61 -6.78
CA TRP A 329 12.07 -7.98 -7.51
C TRP A 329 12.10 -8.42 -8.99
N LEU A 330 13.28 -8.84 -9.45
CA LEU A 330 13.58 -9.64 -10.63
C LEU A 330 12.79 -10.95 -10.80
N GLN A 331 12.62 -11.74 -9.74
CA GLN A 331 11.79 -12.95 -9.76
C GLN A 331 10.30 -12.64 -9.83
N ILE A 332 9.83 -11.57 -9.17
CA ILE A 332 8.41 -11.11 -9.28
C ILE A 332 8.11 -10.61 -10.71
N LEU A 333 9.06 -9.93 -11.35
CA LEU A 333 8.93 -9.45 -12.73
C LEU A 333 9.14 -10.57 -13.78
N SER A 334 9.32 -11.83 -13.38
CA SER A 334 9.63 -12.94 -14.30
C SER A 334 10.83 -12.66 -15.22
N MET A 335 11.69 -11.70 -14.87
CA MET A 335 12.89 -11.40 -15.63
C MET A 335 13.97 -12.33 -15.11
N ARG A 336 14.16 -13.46 -15.80
CA ARG A 336 15.21 -14.46 -15.54
C ARG A 336 16.63 -13.91 -15.75
N GLU A 337 16.78 -12.64 -16.07
CA GLU A 337 18.06 -11.96 -16.28
C GLU A 337 18.24 -10.87 -15.23
N PRO A 338 19.44 -10.73 -14.64
CA PRO A 338 19.74 -9.63 -13.73
C PRO A 338 19.44 -8.29 -14.42
N LEU A 339 18.86 -7.35 -13.67
CA LEU A 339 18.54 -6.02 -14.18
C LEU A 339 19.83 -5.45 -14.76
N PRO A 340 19.84 -5.01 -16.04
CA PRO A 340 21.03 -4.43 -16.62
C PRO A 340 21.49 -3.27 -15.73
N ALA A 341 22.81 -3.13 -15.57
CA ALA A 341 23.39 -2.01 -14.83
C ALA A 341 22.71 -0.71 -15.28
N PRO A 342 22.21 0.14 -14.36
CA PRO A 342 21.50 1.35 -14.73
C PRO A 342 22.35 2.16 -15.72
N LYS A 343 21.86 2.35 -16.95
CA LYS A 343 22.54 3.17 -17.95
C LYS A 343 22.51 4.63 -17.47
N ASP A 344 23.49 5.44 -17.90
CA ASP A 344 23.59 6.88 -17.57
C ASP A 344 22.28 7.66 -17.77
N GLN A 345 21.43 7.26 -18.72
CA GLN A 345 20.13 7.89 -18.99
C GLN A 345 19.11 7.68 -17.87
N SER A 346 18.95 6.45 -17.36
CA SER A 346 18.04 6.15 -16.25
C SER A 346 18.46 6.89 -14.98
N LEU A 347 19.77 7.05 -14.76
CA LEU A 347 20.31 7.84 -13.66
C LEU A 347 19.90 9.32 -13.76
N ARG A 348 19.96 9.90 -14.98
CA ARG A 348 19.52 11.28 -15.21
C ARG A 348 18.02 11.45 -15.03
N LEU A 349 17.20 10.48 -15.43
CA LEU A 349 15.75 10.53 -15.23
C LEU A 349 15.36 10.53 -13.75
N VAL A 350 16.01 9.70 -12.92
CA VAL A 350 15.82 9.72 -11.45
C VAL A 350 16.21 11.06 -10.86
N LYS A 351 17.33 11.63 -11.31
CA LYS A 351 17.73 12.97 -10.86
C LYS A 351 16.67 14.01 -11.22
N VAL A 352 16.13 13.98 -12.43
CA VAL A 352 15.07 14.91 -12.86
C VAL A 352 13.80 14.76 -12.03
N LEU A 353 13.43 13.54 -11.66
CA LEU A 353 12.32 13.28 -10.75
C LEU A 353 12.57 13.88 -9.36
N ILE A 354 13.74 13.62 -8.76
CA ILE A 354 14.11 14.13 -7.43
C ILE A 354 14.21 15.66 -7.43
N ASP A 355 14.87 16.25 -8.42
CA ASP A 355 14.94 17.71 -8.58
C ASP A 355 13.52 18.30 -8.73
N GLY A 356 12.58 17.56 -9.34
CA GLY A 356 11.15 17.91 -9.37
C GLY A 356 10.50 17.85 -7.99
N ILE A 357 10.68 16.75 -7.24
CA ILE A 357 10.15 16.59 -5.88
C ILE A 357 10.62 17.72 -4.95
N GLU A 358 11.89 18.11 -5.03
CA GLU A 358 12.44 19.20 -4.22
C GLU A 358 11.91 20.59 -4.63
N HIS A 359 11.41 20.73 -5.86
CA HIS A 359 10.90 22.00 -6.38
C HIS A 359 9.45 22.31 -5.97
N GLY A 360 8.58 21.29 -5.92
CA GLY A 360 7.18 21.43 -5.51
C GLY A 360 7.06 21.60 -4.00
#